data_AF-A0A2G2M0U1-F1
#
_entry.id   AF-A0A2G2M0U1-F1
#
_cell.length_a   1.000
_cell.length_b   1.000
_cell.length_c   1.000
_cell.angle_alpha   90.00
_cell.angle_beta   90.00
_cell.angle_gamma   90.00
#
_symmetry.space_group_name_H-M   'P 1'
#
loop_
_entity.id
_entity.type
_entity.pdbx_description
1 polymer ?
#
loop_
_entity_poly.entity_id
_entity_poly.type
_entity_poly.pdbx_seq_one_letter_code
_entity_poly.pdbx_strand_id
1 'polypeptide(L)'
;MAFALENAPFDDLRALIMKSPDADEEARVRARLRQEQIALPAGELGRLADLAIWMAGWQEGDAPHIDRPMVAVFASSHQIAAQGVSRYDAARAREMADAVLQGTGAVNQIAKAAGAGLKVFELALEEATPDITQNAALTERDCAAVMAYAMQVLEDKPDVLSIGVVGAGATTAAGAMALALYGGTPAFWAVAGSAVDDEDMLAAKAKIIGAAVDYHSGNLDDPLEVLRRVGGRDMAGAAGAILAARHQGVPVVLDGFATCAAAAVLHRINPAAVDHCVAGSVTPRDSHRAILDRLGKQPILDLGLGLGDGSGAALAINVLRAAIACHNDLGQAQPL
;
A
#
# COMPACT_ATOMS: atom_id res chain seq x y z
N MET A 1 -22.86 31.00 -22.73
CA MET A 1 -21.78 31.16 -21.73
C MET A 1 -21.57 29.79 -21.12
N ALA A 2 -20.60 29.04 -21.65
CA ALA A 2 -20.30 27.71 -21.12
C ALA A 2 -19.59 27.91 -19.78
N PHE A 3 -20.17 27.39 -18.69
CA PHE A 3 -19.43 27.19 -17.46
C PHE A 3 -18.33 26.17 -17.79
N ALA A 4 -17.08 26.63 -17.92
CA ALA A 4 -15.94 25.75 -17.86
C ALA A 4 -15.97 25.13 -16.45
N LEU A 5 -16.01 23.80 -16.34
CA LEU A 5 -15.72 23.12 -15.09
C LEU A 5 -14.26 23.47 -14.77
N GLU A 6 -14.06 24.38 -13.82
CA GLU A 6 -12.80 25.11 -13.63
C GLU A 6 -11.67 24.29 -12.99
N ASN A 7 -11.81 22.98 -12.76
CA ASN A 7 -10.71 22.03 -12.53
C ASN A 7 -11.20 20.59 -12.77
N ALA A 8 -10.36 19.74 -13.39
CA ALA A 8 -10.66 18.31 -13.52
C ALA A 8 -10.42 17.59 -12.17
N PRO A 9 -11.13 16.50 -11.83
CA PRO A 9 -10.93 15.78 -10.57
C PRO A 9 -9.48 15.38 -10.29
N PHE A 10 -8.68 15.09 -11.32
CA PHE A 10 -7.26 14.79 -11.16
C PHE A 10 -6.39 16.00 -10.82
N ASP A 11 -6.82 17.22 -11.15
CA ASP A 11 -6.08 18.44 -10.79
C ASP A 11 -6.10 18.67 -9.28
N ASP A 12 -7.25 18.43 -8.64
CA ASP A 12 -7.39 18.54 -7.18
C ASP A 12 -6.55 17.48 -6.45
N LEU A 13 -6.58 16.23 -6.93
CA LEU A 13 -5.75 15.15 -6.38
C LEU A 13 -4.25 15.45 -6.55
N ARG A 14 -3.83 15.93 -7.73
CA ARG A 14 -2.44 16.29 -7.99
C ARG A 14 -1.99 17.43 -7.09
N ALA A 15 -2.83 18.45 -6.90
CA ALA A 15 -2.56 19.54 -5.98
C ALA A 15 -2.40 19.03 -4.54
N LEU A 16 -3.22 18.07 -4.11
CA LEU A 16 -3.13 17.46 -2.78
C LEU A 16 -1.84 16.66 -2.61
N ILE A 17 -1.43 15.88 -3.62
CA ILE A 17 -0.19 15.08 -3.60
C ILE A 17 1.05 15.99 -3.55
N MET A 18 1.06 17.07 -4.35
CA MET A 18 2.16 18.04 -4.39
C MET A 18 2.30 18.85 -3.09
N LYS A 19 1.23 19.01 -2.31
CA LYS A 19 1.20 19.72 -1.02
C LYS A 19 1.33 18.80 0.19
N SER A 20 1.93 17.61 0.01
CA SER A 20 2.14 16.66 1.11
C SER A 20 2.97 17.31 2.23
N PRO A 21 2.48 17.37 3.50
CA PRO A 21 3.22 17.99 4.61
C PRO A 21 4.47 17.18 4.98
N ASP A 22 5.50 17.81 5.53
CA ASP A 22 6.68 17.09 6.03
C ASP A 22 6.44 16.50 7.44
N ALA A 23 7.31 15.59 7.85
CA ALA A 23 7.32 15.11 9.25
C ALA A 23 7.86 16.21 10.18
N ASP A 24 7.51 16.13 11.47
CA ASP A 24 8.11 16.97 12.50
C ASP A 24 9.57 16.55 12.73
N GLU A 25 10.50 17.34 12.19
CA GLU A 25 11.92 17.12 12.35
C GLU A 25 12.40 17.41 13.78
N GLU A 26 11.75 18.32 14.52
CA GLU A 26 12.09 18.55 15.92
C GLU A 26 11.73 17.33 16.77
N ALA A 27 10.57 16.69 16.52
CA ALA A 27 10.20 15.42 17.16
C ALA A 27 11.21 14.31 16.86
N ARG A 28 11.69 14.21 15.61
CA ARG A 28 12.75 13.25 15.24
C ARG A 28 14.05 13.51 15.97
N VAL A 29 14.46 14.77 16.09
CA VAL A 29 15.67 15.16 16.84
C VAL A 29 15.52 14.79 18.32
N ARG A 30 14.38 15.10 18.95
CA ARG A 30 14.11 14.71 20.34
C ARG A 30 14.13 13.20 20.53
N ALA A 31 13.49 12.43 19.64
CA ALA A 31 13.51 10.97 19.68
C ALA A 31 14.92 10.40 19.49
N ARG A 32 15.75 11.00 18.62
CA ARG A 32 17.16 10.58 18.45
C ARG A 32 17.98 10.82 19.72
N LEU A 33 17.84 11.99 20.34
CA LEU A 33 18.50 12.31 21.61
C LEU A 33 18.07 11.35 22.72
N ARG A 34 16.79 10.95 22.74
CA ARG A 34 16.30 9.91 23.67
C ARG A 34 16.95 8.55 23.38
N GLN A 35 17.08 8.14 22.12
CA GLN A 35 17.76 6.90 21.74
C GLN A 35 19.21 6.86 22.23
N GLU A 36 19.92 7.98 22.17
CA GLU A 36 21.32 8.10 22.63
C GLU A 36 21.47 7.94 24.15
N GLN A 37 20.40 8.10 24.92
CA GLN A 37 20.40 7.95 26.38
C GLN A 37 20.10 6.52 26.84
N ILE A 38 19.67 5.61 25.96
CA ILE A 38 19.36 4.22 26.32
C ILE A 38 20.63 3.50 26.80
N ALA A 39 20.52 2.70 27.88
CA ALA A 39 21.60 1.93 28.49
C ALA A 39 22.03 0.69 27.65
N LEU A 40 22.17 0.86 26.33
CA LEU A 40 22.70 -0.12 25.39
C LEU A 40 23.81 0.54 24.56
N PRO A 41 24.81 -0.22 24.08
CA PRO A 41 25.75 0.30 23.10
C PRO A 41 25.03 0.86 21.87
N ALA A 42 25.55 1.96 21.34
CA ALA A 42 24.96 2.63 20.18
C ALA A 42 24.83 1.66 18.99
N GLY A 43 23.65 1.60 18.38
CA GLY A 43 23.35 0.77 17.21
C GLY A 43 22.84 -0.64 17.52
N GLU A 44 22.84 -1.11 18.77
CA GLU A 44 22.37 -2.48 19.13
C GLU A 44 20.87 -2.70 18.87
N LEU A 45 20.05 -1.64 18.89
CA LEU A 45 18.64 -1.73 18.51
C LEU A 45 18.42 -1.76 16.99
N GLY A 46 19.46 -1.47 16.20
CA GLY A 46 19.40 -1.41 14.75
C GLY A 46 18.17 -0.65 14.23
N ARG A 47 17.43 -1.27 13.32
CA ARG A 47 16.24 -0.67 12.70
C ARG A 47 15.08 -0.41 13.65
N LEU A 48 15.04 -1.02 14.84
CA LEU A 48 14.00 -0.67 15.83
C LEU A 48 14.14 0.79 16.27
N ALA A 49 15.37 1.28 16.41
CA ALA A 49 15.61 2.69 16.74
C ALA A 49 15.12 3.62 15.62
N ASP A 50 15.42 3.28 14.37
CA ASP A 50 14.99 4.06 13.20
C ASP A 50 13.46 4.10 13.07
N LEU A 51 12.79 2.96 13.30
CA LEU A 51 11.32 2.87 13.25
C LEU A 51 10.65 3.70 14.34
N ALA A 52 11.21 3.73 15.56
CA ALA A 52 10.70 4.57 16.64
C ALA A 52 10.87 6.06 16.32
N ILE A 53 12.03 6.48 15.82
CA ILE A 53 12.28 7.88 15.41
C ILE A 53 11.35 8.28 14.24
N TRP A 54 11.14 7.37 13.29
CA TRP A 54 10.22 7.60 12.19
C TRP A 54 8.77 7.79 12.68
N MET A 55 8.28 6.93 13.60
CA MET A 55 6.97 7.09 14.23
C MET A 55 6.86 8.43 14.96
N ALA A 56 7.86 8.79 15.75
CA ALA A 56 7.92 10.04 16.51
C ALA A 56 7.73 11.28 15.64
N GLY A 57 8.40 11.33 14.47
CA GLY A 57 8.29 12.45 13.54
C GLY A 57 6.91 12.61 12.91
N TRP A 58 6.16 11.52 12.74
CA TRP A 58 4.81 11.57 12.16
C TRP A 58 3.73 11.81 13.20
N GLN A 59 3.96 11.38 14.45
CA GLN A 59 3.06 11.66 15.57
C GLN A 59 3.36 12.98 16.30
N GLU A 60 4.32 13.77 15.81
CA GLU A 60 4.72 15.07 16.37
C GLU A 60 5.09 15.01 17.87
N GLY A 61 5.74 13.91 18.30
CA GLY A 61 6.06 13.65 19.70
C GLY A 61 7.31 12.79 19.87
N ASP A 62 8.05 12.97 20.97
CA ASP A 62 9.30 12.24 21.26
C ASP A 62 9.08 10.88 21.92
N ALA A 63 7.84 10.56 22.34
CA ALA A 63 7.42 9.26 22.84
C ALA A 63 6.25 8.75 21.95
N PRO A 64 6.55 8.11 20.81
CA PRO A 64 5.52 7.54 19.93
C PRO A 64 4.69 6.46 20.64
N HIS A 65 3.50 6.19 20.11
CA HIS A 65 2.54 5.22 20.66
C HIS A 65 1.80 4.45 19.55
N ILE A 66 1.23 3.30 19.91
CA ILE A 66 0.29 2.53 19.08
C ILE A 66 -0.83 2.02 20.00
N ASP A 67 -1.88 2.81 20.13
CA ASP A 67 -3.08 2.55 20.93
C ASP A 67 -4.27 2.13 20.05
N ARG A 68 -4.37 2.68 18.83
CA ARG A 68 -5.44 2.47 17.86
C ARG A 68 -4.92 2.05 16.48
N PRO A 69 -4.12 0.97 16.38
CA PRO A 69 -3.69 0.49 15.08
C PRO A 69 -4.87 0.01 14.26
N MET A 70 -4.85 0.27 12.96
CA MET A 70 -5.91 -0.15 12.05
C MET A 70 -5.35 -0.84 10.81
N VAL A 71 -6.03 -1.89 10.37
CA VAL A 71 -5.82 -2.55 9.09
C VAL A 71 -7.00 -2.21 8.19
N ALA A 72 -6.74 -1.52 7.09
CA ALA A 72 -7.73 -1.24 6.05
C ALA A 72 -7.49 -2.13 4.85
N VAL A 73 -8.51 -2.90 4.46
CA VAL A 73 -8.46 -3.81 3.32
C VAL A 73 -9.38 -3.28 2.22
N PHE A 74 -8.81 -2.95 1.07
CA PHE A 74 -9.56 -2.51 -0.11
C PHE A 74 -9.85 -3.71 -1.00
N ALA A 75 -11.13 -4.05 -1.13
CA ALA A 75 -11.59 -5.24 -1.84
C ALA A 75 -12.31 -4.85 -3.14
N SER A 76 -11.84 -5.34 -4.29
CA SER A 76 -12.51 -5.16 -5.58
C SER A 76 -12.25 -6.35 -6.50
N SER A 77 -12.87 -6.37 -7.67
CA SER A 77 -12.70 -7.43 -8.67
C SER A 77 -12.38 -6.83 -10.05
N HIS A 78 -11.68 -7.61 -10.87
CA HIS A 78 -11.19 -7.16 -12.18
C HIS A 78 -11.60 -8.17 -13.26
N GLN A 79 -12.23 -7.73 -14.35
CA GLN A 79 -12.66 -8.62 -15.44
C GLN A 79 -11.48 -9.37 -16.07
N ILE A 80 -10.27 -8.81 -16.00
CA ILE A 80 -9.04 -9.45 -16.48
C ILE A 80 -8.79 -10.82 -15.84
N ALA A 81 -9.34 -11.08 -14.65
CA ALA A 81 -9.28 -12.38 -13.99
C ALA A 81 -9.85 -13.51 -14.86
N ALA A 82 -10.85 -13.23 -15.71
CA ALA A 82 -11.48 -14.20 -16.60
C ALA A 82 -10.54 -14.72 -17.70
N GLN A 83 -9.39 -14.07 -17.93
CA GLN A 83 -8.38 -14.51 -18.90
C GLN A 83 -7.40 -15.56 -18.34
N GLY A 84 -7.68 -16.16 -17.18
CA GLY A 84 -6.84 -17.21 -16.60
C GLY A 84 -5.53 -16.71 -16.00
N VAL A 85 -5.51 -15.49 -15.46
CA VAL A 85 -4.32 -14.86 -14.86
C VAL A 85 -4.16 -15.13 -13.35
N SER A 86 -4.93 -16.09 -12.83
CA SER A 86 -5.01 -16.43 -11.42
C SER A 86 -5.28 -17.92 -11.25
N ARG A 87 -4.59 -18.56 -10.29
CA ARG A 87 -4.91 -19.94 -9.87
C ARG A 87 -6.29 -20.04 -9.20
N TYR A 88 -6.76 -18.92 -8.67
CA TYR A 88 -8.08 -18.80 -8.08
C TYR A 88 -9.05 -18.33 -9.17
N ASP A 89 -10.09 -19.12 -9.42
CA ASP A 89 -11.23 -18.67 -10.19
C ASP A 89 -11.98 -17.55 -9.44
N ALA A 90 -12.97 -16.95 -10.11
CA ALA A 90 -13.76 -15.88 -9.52
C ALA A 90 -14.48 -16.32 -8.23
N ALA A 91 -14.88 -17.59 -8.14
CA ALA A 91 -15.54 -18.15 -6.96
C ALA A 91 -14.60 -18.16 -5.75
N ARG A 92 -13.37 -18.64 -5.92
CA ARG A 92 -12.39 -18.71 -4.83
C ARG A 92 -11.85 -17.35 -4.40
N ALA A 93 -11.73 -16.40 -5.33
CA ALA A 93 -11.41 -15.02 -4.96
C ALA A 93 -12.54 -14.37 -4.13
N ARG A 94 -13.80 -14.68 -4.45
CA ARG A 94 -14.95 -14.28 -3.65
C ARG A 94 -14.93 -14.93 -2.27
N GLU A 95 -14.65 -16.23 -2.17
CA GLU A 95 -14.49 -16.93 -0.88
C GLU A 95 -13.42 -16.29 0.01
N MET A 96 -12.29 -15.86 -0.57
CA MET A 96 -11.25 -15.16 0.18
C MET A 96 -11.75 -13.80 0.70
N ALA A 97 -12.45 -13.02 -0.12
CA ALA A 97 -13.05 -11.76 0.32
C ALA A 97 -14.12 -11.98 1.40
N ASP A 98 -15.00 -12.97 1.21
CA ASP A 98 -16.03 -13.36 2.18
C ASP A 98 -15.41 -13.81 3.51
N ALA A 99 -14.29 -14.54 3.48
CA ALA A 99 -13.57 -14.92 4.70
C ALA A 99 -13.05 -13.69 5.45
N VAL A 100 -12.55 -12.67 4.75
CA VAL A 100 -12.12 -11.42 5.39
C VAL A 100 -13.30 -10.68 6.02
N LEU A 101 -14.42 -10.60 5.30
CA LEU A 101 -15.66 -9.98 5.76
C LEU A 101 -16.27 -10.72 6.98
N GLN A 102 -16.17 -12.06 7.00
CA GLN A 102 -16.68 -12.90 8.08
C GLN A 102 -15.72 -13.03 9.27
N GLY A 103 -14.54 -12.40 9.21
CA GLY A 103 -13.58 -12.45 10.33
C GLY A 103 -12.72 -13.71 10.39
N THR A 104 -12.72 -14.54 9.35
CA THR A 104 -12.04 -15.85 9.30
C THR A 104 -10.79 -15.86 8.44
N GLY A 105 -10.52 -14.79 7.69
CA GLY A 105 -9.30 -14.62 6.89
C GLY A 105 -8.02 -14.53 7.73
N ALA A 106 -6.87 -14.75 7.08
CA ALA A 106 -5.56 -14.68 7.71
C ALA A 106 -5.30 -13.29 8.32
N VAL A 107 -5.59 -12.23 7.55
CA VAL A 107 -5.47 -10.85 8.03
C VAL A 107 -6.32 -10.58 9.28
N ASN A 108 -7.50 -11.20 9.44
CA ASN A 108 -8.32 -11.04 10.63
C ASN A 108 -7.64 -11.61 11.88
N GLN A 109 -7.04 -12.80 11.76
CA GLN A 109 -6.34 -13.43 12.88
C GLN A 109 -5.09 -12.65 13.27
N ILE A 110 -4.35 -12.17 12.26
CA ILE A 110 -3.14 -11.36 12.46
C ILE A 110 -3.50 -10.01 13.07
N ALA A 111 -4.51 -9.31 12.55
CA ALA A 111 -4.97 -8.02 13.09
C ALA A 111 -5.39 -8.18 14.56
N LYS A 112 -6.13 -9.25 14.88
CA LYS A 112 -6.49 -9.58 16.27
C LYS A 112 -5.25 -9.80 17.14
N ALA A 113 -4.26 -10.54 16.66
CA ALA A 113 -3.01 -10.76 17.39
C ALA A 113 -2.20 -9.47 17.61
N ALA A 114 -2.25 -8.53 16.66
CA ALA A 114 -1.61 -7.21 16.75
C ALA A 114 -2.40 -6.18 17.60
N GLY A 115 -3.61 -6.54 18.07
CA GLY A 115 -4.53 -5.63 18.73
C GLY A 115 -5.02 -4.51 17.81
N ALA A 116 -5.12 -4.78 16.51
CA ALA A 116 -5.53 -3.83 15.49
C ALA A 116 -7.02 -3.97 15.13
N GLY A 117 -7.68 -2.83 14.97
CA GLY A 117 -8.98 -2.78 14.31
C GLY A 117 -8.83 -3.19 12.84
N LEU A 118 -9.85 -3.81 12.27
CA LEU A 118 -9.86 -4.18 10.85
C LEU A 118 -11.11 -3.64 10.18
N LYS A 119 -10.93 -2.90 9.08
CA LYS A 119 -11.99 -2.31 8.27
C LYS A 119 -11.85 -2.75 6.83
N VAL A 120 -12.90 -3.33 6.28
CA VAL A 120 -12.95 -3.74 4.87
C VAL A 120 -13.73 -2.69 4.10
N PHE A 121 -13.11 -2.15 3.05
CA PHE A 121 -13.73 -1.26 2.09
C PHE A 121 -14.08 -2.10 0.86
N GLU A 122 -15.34 -2.51 0.80
CA GLU A 122 -15.88 -3.23 -0.34
C GLU A 122 -16.17 -2.23 -1.48
N LEU A 123 -15.39 -2.31 -2.55
CA LEU A 123 -15.44 -1.40 -3.69
C LEU A 123 -16.06 -2.11 -4.90
N ALA A 124 -17.33 -2.49 -4.74
CA ALA A 124 -18.18 -3.17 -5.73
C ALA A 124 -17.56 -4.50 -6.23
N LEU A 125 -17.50 -5.51 -5.35
CA LEU A 125 -16.94 -6.83 -5.69
C LEU A 125 -17.72 -7.54 -6.80
N GLU A 126 -19.01 -7.26 -6.91
CA GLU A 126 -19.97 -7.82 -7.85
C GLU A 126 -19.86 -7.16 -9.24
N GLU A 127 -19.31 -5.94 -9.30
CA GLU A 127 -19.18 -5.16 -10.52
C GLU A 127 -17.70 -4.98 -10.87
N ALA A 128 -17.08 -6.06 -11.35
CA ALA A 128 -15.68 -6.07 -11.71
C ALA A 128 -15.31 -4.93 -12.68
N THR A 129 -14.15 -4.30 -12.45
CA THR A 129 -13.61 -3.28 -13.36
C THR A 129 -13.47 -3.85 -14.78
N PRO A 130 -13.70 -3.04 -15.84
CA PRO A 130 -13.53 -3.49 -17.21
C PRO A 130 -12.19 -4.15 -17.48
N ASP A 131 -12.17 -5.06 -18.46
CA ASP A 131 -10.96 -5.69 -18.92
C ASP A 131 -9.97 -4.65 -19.47
N ILE A 132 -8.85 -4.46 -18.78
CA ILE A 132 -7.82 -3.46 -19.09
C ILE A 132 -7.09 -3.69 -20.42
N THR A 133 -7.31 -4.83 -21.07
CA THR A 133 -6.83 -5.07 -22.45
C THR A 133 -7.78 -4.53 -23.51
N GLN A 134 -8.96 -4.06 -23.11
CA GLN A 134 -10.04 -3.64 -24.01
C GLN A 134 -10.67 -2.30 -23.61
N ASN A 135 -10.53 -1.86 -22.36
CA ASN A 135 -11.07 -0.58 -21.88
C ASN A 135 -10.30 -0.09 -20.65
N ALA A 136 -10.46 1.19 -20.30
CA ALA A 136 -9.93 1.69 -19.04
C ALA A 136 -10.68 1.05 -17.85
N ALA A 137 -9.95 0.74 -16.77
CA ALA A 137 -10.54 0.18 -15.55
C ALA A 137 -11.56 1.13 -14.90
N LEU A 138 -11.37 2.44 -15.00
CA LEU A 138 -12.22 3.46 -14.40
C LEU A 138 -12.38 4.70 -15.30
N THR A 139 -13.47 5.43 -15.09
CA THR A 139 -13.53 6.83 -15.55
C THR A 139 -12.70 7.72 -14.62
N GLU A 140 -12.36 8.93 -15.06
CA GLU A 140 -11.57 9.85 -14.23
C GLU A 140 -12.32 10.18 -12.94
N ARG A 141 -13.61 10.47 -13.10
CA ARG A 141 -14.53 10.75 -12.00
C ARG A 141 -14.64 9.60 -11.01
N ASP A 142 -14.76 8.36 -11.49
CA ASP A 142 -14.87 7.20 -10.61
C ASP A 142 -13.56 6.92 -9.88
N CYS A 143 -12.42 7.06 -10.55
CA CYS A 143 -11.11 6.93 -9.92
C CYS A 143 -10.93 7.95 -8.78
N ALA A 144 -11.24 9.22 -9.06
CA ALA A 144 -11.17 10.27 -8.05
C ALA A 144 -12.18 10.07 -6.91
N ALA A 145 -13.41 9.65 -7.23
CA ALA A 145 -14.43 9.36 -6.22
C ALA A 145 -14.04 8.21 -5.30
N VAL A 146 -13.44 7.14 -5.84
CA VAL A 146 -12.96 6.01 -5.02
C VAL A 146 -11.80 6.43 -4.13
N MET A 147 -10.85 7.22 -4.64
CA MET A 147 -9.77 7.79 -3.82
C MET A 147 -10.33 8.63 -2.68
N ALA A 148 -11.28 9.53 -2.97
CA ALA A 148 -11.93 10.39 -1.98
C ALA A 148 -12.71 9.58 -0.94
N TYR A 149 -13.46 8.56 -1.37
CA TYR A 149 -14.18 7.65 -0.47
C TYR A 149 -13.21 6.93 0.48
N ALA A 150 -12.07 6.45 0.01
CA ALA A 150 -11.09 5.77 0.86
C ALA A 150 -10.44 6.68 1.92
N MET A 151 -10.46 8.01 1.75
CA MET A 151 -9.94 8.95 2.76
C MET A 151 -10.67 8.86 4.10
N GLN A 152 -11.92 8.36 4.11
CA GLN A 152 -12.71 8.14 5.33
C GLN A 152 -12.09 7.09 6.28
N VAL A 153 -11.06 6.35 5.83
CA VAL A 153 -10.32 5.40 6.68
C VAL A 153 -9.75 6.06 7.95
N LEU A 154 -9.57 7.39 7.92
CA LEU A 154 -9.07 8.15 9.06
C LEU A 154 -10.14 8.69 10.00
N GLU A 155 -11.42 8.50 9.73
CA GLU A 155 -12.51 8.96 10.62
C GLU A 155 -12.37 8.41 12.03
N ASP A 156 -11.93 7.16 12.14
CA ASP A 156 -11.70 6.45 13.41
C ASP A 156 -10.35 6.84 14.07
N LYS A 157 -9.61 7.79 13.48
CA LYS A 157 -8.33 8.34 13.95
C LYS A 157 -7.31 7.25 14.34
N PRO A 158 -6.88 6.40 13.38
CA PRO A 158 -5.79 5.46 13.64
C PRO A 158 -4.49 6.21 13.90
N ASP A 159 -3.68 5.70 14.81
CA ASP A 159 -2.32 6.20 15.06
C ASP A 159 -1.25 5.48 14.22
N VAL A 160 -1.64 4.37 13.59
CA VAL A 160 -0.92 3.69 12.50
C VAL A 160 -1.91 2.95 11.61
N LEU A 161 -1.71 3.05 10.29
CA LEU A 161 -2.58 2.44 9.29
C LEU A 161 -1.82 1.40 8.47
N SER A 162 -2.26 0.14 8.52
CA SER A 162 -1.82 -0.92 7.61
C SER A 162 -2.77 -1.04 6.43
N ILE A 163 -2.26 -1.14 5.21
CA ILE A 163 -3.08 -1.15 3.99
C ILE A 163 -2.93 -2.47 3.23
N GLY A 164 -4.05 -3.15 3.04
CA GLY A 164 -4.19 -4.36 2.23
C GLY A 164 -5.02 -4.13 0.98
N VAL A 165 -4.74 -4.91 -0.07
CA VAL A 165 -5.55 -5.00 -1.29
C VAL A 165 -5.92 -6.46 -1.51
N VAL A 166 -7.20 -6.71 -1.79
CA VAL A 166 -7.73 -8.04 -2.12
C VAL A 166 -8.55 -7.94 -3.39
N GLY A 167 -8.28 -8.82 -4.35
CA GLY A 167 -9.08 -8.86 -5.57
C GLY A 167 -8.61 -9.85 -6.61
N ALA A 168 -9.56 -10.52 -7.27
CA ALA A 168 -9.27 -11.35 -8.43
C ALA A 168 -8.66 -10.49 -9.55
N GLY A 169 -7.49 -10.87 -10.07
CA GLY A 169 -6.80 -10.11 -11.12
C GLY A 169 -6.02 -8.88 -10.63
N ALA A 170 -6.11 -8.50 -9.36
CA ALA A 170 -5.45 -7.30 -8.81
C ALA A 170 -3.94 -7.32 -9.01
N THR A 171 -3.29 -8.48 -8.89
CA THR A 171 -1.84 -8.60 -9.12
C THR A 171 -1.44 -8.45 -10.59
N THR A 172 -2.33 -8.74 -11.53
CA THR A 172 -2.11 -8.50 -12.96
C THR A 172 -2.25 -7.01 -13.28
N ALA A 173 -3.29 -6.37 -12.75
CA ALA A 173 -3.48 -4.92 -12.86
C ALA A 173 -2.32 -4.16 -12.21
N ALA A 174 -1.88 -4.54 -11.01
CA ALA A 174 -0.69 -4.00 -10.37
C ALA A 174 0.59 -4.20 -11.21
N GLY A 175 0.70 -5.33 -11.91
CA GLY A 175 1.82 -5.60 -12.83
C GLY A 175 1.80 -4.69 -14.06
N ALA A 176 0.63 -4.42 -14.62
CA ALA A 176 0.43 -3.43 -15.69
C ALA A 176 0.75 -2.01 -15.23
N MET A 177 0.32 -1.63 -14.02
CA MET A 177 0.72 -0.35 -13.41
C MET A 177 2.23 -0.25 -13.24
N ALA A 178 2.88 -1.29 -12.72
CA ALA A 178 4.32 -1.29 -12.52
C ALA A 178 5.10 -1.18 -13.84
N LEU A 179 4.65 -1.89 -14.89
CA LEU A 179 5.20 -1.77 -16.24
C LEU A 179 5.01 -0.36 -16.81
N ALA A 180 3.81 0.20 -16.69
CA ALA A 180 3.50 1.54 -17.20
C ALA A 180 4.31 2.64 -16.48
N LEU A 181 4.45 2.55 -15.16
CA LEU A 181 5.24 3.50 -14.39
C LEU A 181 6.74 3.30 -14.67
N TYR A 182 7.25 2.09 -14.57
CA TYR A 182 8.69 1.88 -14.41
C TYR A 182 9.39 1.22 -15.60
N GLY A 183 8.66 0.91 -16.66
CA GLY A 183 9.18 0.24 -17.84
C GLY A 183 9.67 -1.18 -17.54
N GLY A 184 10.57 -1.69 -18.39
CA GLY A 184 11.07 -3.06 -18.32
C GLY A 184 10.24 -4.02 -19.18
N THR A 185 10.14 -5.28 -18.78
CA THR A 185 9.42 -6.30 -19.53
C THR A 185 8.14 -6.73 -18.81
N PRO A 186 7.06 -7.06 -19.54
CA PRO A 186 5.84 -7.60 -18.93
C PRO A 186 6.10 -8.86 -18.09
N ALA A 187 7.03 -9.72 -18.52
CA ALA A 187 7.40 -10.95 -17.82
C ALA A 187 7.96 -10.68 -16.42
N PHE A 188 8.77 -9.63 -16.26
CA PHE A 188 9.30 -9.25 -14.95
C PHE A 188 8.19 -8.87 -13.97
N TRP A 189 7.14 -8.20 -14.44
CA TRP A 189 6.03 -7.76 -13.60
C TRP A 189 4.93 -8.81 -13.39
N ALA A 190 4.89 -9.85 -14.22
CA ALA A 190 3.89 -10.92 -14.16
C ALA A 190 4.01 -11.82 -12.92
N VAL A 191 5.19 -11.90 -12.31
CA VAL A 191 5.47 -12.84 -11.19
C VAL A 191 4.75 -12.52 -9.89
N ALA A 192 3.96 -11.42 -9.83
CA ALA A 192 3.08 -11.12 -8.72
C ALA A 192 1.85 -12.05 -8.68
N GLY A 193 1.68 -12.86 -7.65
CA GLY A 193 0.44 -13.60 -7.33
C GLY A 193 0.63 -15.07 -6.94
N SER A 194 -0.47 -15.78 -6.70
CA SER A 194 -0.54 -17.16 -6.16
C SER A 194 0.06 -18.26 -7.06
N ALA A 195 0.76 -17.88 -8.12
CA ALA A 195 1.08 -18.67 -9.31
C ALA A 195 2.57 -18.97 -9.51
N VAL A 196 3.34 -19.07 -8.43
CA VAL A 196 4.82 -18.95 -8.51
C VAL A 196 5.49 -20.07 -9.32
N ASP A 197 4.84 -21.22 -9.46
CA ASP A 197 5.41 -22.42 -10.12
C ASP A 197 4.67 -22.83 -11.41
N ASP A 198 3.90 -21.92 -12.01
CA ASP A 198 3.12 -22.18 -13.24
C ASP A 198 3.63 -21.30 -14.39
N GLU A 199 4.62 -21.81 -15.13
CA GLU A 199 5.29 -21.07 -16.21
C GLU A 199 4.32 -20.64 -17.31
N ASP A 200 3.37 -21.51 -17.69
CA ASP A 200 2.38 -21.21 -18.72
C ASP A 200 1.46 -20.08 -18.29
N MET A 201 0.99 -20.10 -17.04
CA MET A 201 0.15 -19.03 -16.51
C MET A 201 0.93 -17.72 -16.33
N LEU A 202 2.20 -17.79 -15.91
CA LEU A 202 3.07 -16.61 -15.83
C LEU A 202 3.33 -16.00 -17.21
N ALA A 203 3.54 -16.81 -18.24
CA ALA A 203 3.69 -16.36 -19.62
C ALA A 203 2.40 -15.74 -20.17
N ALA A 204 1.23 -16.36 -19.91
CA ALA A 204 -0.07 -15.81 -20.25
C ALA A 204 -0.30 -14.45 -19.57
N LYS A 205 0.01 -14.36 -18.28
CA LYS A 205 -0.07 -13.12 -17.51
C LYS A 205 0.86 -12.03 -18.04
N ALA A 206 2.09 -12.38 -18.41
CA ALA A 206 3.03 -11.44 -19.04
C ALA A 206 2.48 -10.89 -20.35
N LYS A 207 1.93 -11.75 -21.21
CA LYS A 207 1.30 -11.34 -22.47
C LYS A 207 0.14 -10.36 -22.23
N ILE A 208 -0.68 -10.64 -21.21
CA ILE A 208 -1.83 -9.81 -20.84
C ILE A 208 -1.38 -8.45 -20.29
N ILE A 209 -0.38 -8.42 -19.42
CA ILE A 209 0.21 -7.17 -18.90
C ILE A 209 0.73 -6.31 -20.06
N GLY A 210 1.45 -6.91 -21.01
CA GLY A 210 1.94 -6.20 -22.20
C GLY A 210 0.78 -5.65 -23.03
N ALA A 211 -0.22 -6.49 -23.33
CA ALA A 211 -1.38 -6.08 -24.12
C ALA A 211 -2.17 -4.93 -23.47
N ALA A 212 -2.32 -4.91 -22.14
CA ALA A 212 -3.00 -3.83 -21.42
C ALA A 212 -2.24 -2.50 -21.55
N VAL A 213 -0.91 -2.52 -21.37
CA VAL A 213 -0.07 -1.32 -21.51
C VAL A 213 -0.05 -0.84 -22.96
N ASP A 214 0.05 -1.74 -23.93
CA ASP A 214 0.04 -1.41 -25.36
C ASP A 214 -1.30 -0.78 -25.79
N TYR A 215 -2.43 -1.35 -25.32
CA TYR A 215 -3.77 -0.82 -25.60
C TYR A 215 -3.95 0.63 -25.11
N HIS A 216 -3.32 0.97 -24.00
CA HIS A 216 -3.36 2.31 -23.41
C HIS A 216 -2.19 3.22 -23.79
N SER A 217 -1.35 2.79 -24.76
CA SER A 217 -0.21 3.57 -25.22
C SER A 217 -0.58 5.03 -25.58
N GLY A 218 0.34 5.95 -25.27
CA GLY A 218 0.11 7.40 -25.43
C GLY A 218 -0.79 8.05 -24.37
N ASN A 219 -1.29 7.30 -23.39
CA ASN A 219 -2.12 7.84 -22.30
C ASN A 219 -1.61 7.44 -20.90
N LEU A 220 -0.37 6.94 -20.78
CA LEU A 220 0.19 6.41 -19.53
C LEU A 220 1.34 7.26 -18.97
N ASP A 221 1.56 8.46 -19.52
CA ASP A 221 2.60 9.38 -19.04
C ASP A 221 2.23 10.02 -17.68
N ASP A 222 0.93 10.15 -17.38
CA ASP A 222 0.42 10.62 -16.09
C ASP A 222 0.17 9.43 -15.14
N PRO A 223 0.80 9.39 -13.94
CA PRO A 223 0.55 8.33 -12.97
C PRO A 223 -0.91 8.15 -12.54
N LEU A 224 -1.73 9.22 -12.52
CA LEU A 224 -3.17 9.09 -12.23
C LEU A 224 -3.93 8.43 -13.40
N GLU A 225 -3.51 8.68 -14.65
CA GLU A 225 -4.04 7.94 -15.80
C GLU A 225 -3.62 6.47 -15.78
N VAL A 226 -2.40 6.15 -15.31
CA VAL A 226 -1.99 4.76 -15.08
C VAL A 226 -2.93 4.06 -14.10
N LEU A 227 -3.17 4.68 -12.94
CA LEU A 227 -4.08 4.15 -11.91
C LEU A 227 -5.49 3.93 -12.47
N ARG A 228 -6.01 4.90 -13.21
CA ARG A 228 -7.36 4.85 -13.80
C ARG A 228 -7.50 3.80 -14.88
N ARG A 229 -6.50 3.65 -15.75
CA ARG A 229 -6.60 2.83 -16.96
C ARG A 229 -6.28 1.38 -16.71
N VAL A 230 -5.15 1.11 -16.05
CA VAL A 230 -4.62 -0.25 -15.86
C VAL A 230 -4.63 -0.72 -14.40
N GLY A 231 -5.07 0.12 -13.47
CA GLY A 231 -5.27 -0.24 -12.07
C GLY A 231 -6.67 -0.80 -11.80
N GLY A 232 -7.32 -0.31 -10.76
CA GLY A 232 -8.67 -0.70 -10.36
C GLY A 232 -9.11 0.00 -9.08
N ARG A 233 -10.34 -0.27 -8.63
CA ARG A 233 -10.92 0.44 -7.47
C ARG A 233 -10.14 0.17 -6.19
N ASP A 234 -9.68 -1.06 -6.00
CA ASP A 234 -8.87 -1.47 -4.85
C ASP A 234 -7.58 -0.63 -4.70
N MET A 235 -6.80 -0.51 -5.76
CA MET A 235 -5.56 0.28 -5.77
C MET A 235 -5.86 1.79 -5.74
N ALA A 236 -6.96 2.24 -6.34
CA ALA A 236 -7.39 3.63 -6.20
C ALA A 236 -7.77 3.94 -4.75
N GLY A 237 -8.47 3.03 -4.07
CA GLY A 237 -8.79 3.15 -2.65
C GLY A 237 -7.53 3.18 -1.79
N ALA A 238 -6.59 2.25 -2.02
CA ALA A 238 -5.31 2.23 -1.33
C ALA A 238 -4.52 3.54 -1.53
N ALA A 239 -4.46 4.07 -2.75
CA ALA A 239 -3.81 5.37 -3.02
C ALA A 239 -4.51 6.53 -2.30
N GLY A 240 -5.84 6.56 -2.28
CA GLY A 240 -6.61 7.56 -1.54
C GLY A 240 -6.36 7.52 -0.02
N ALA A 241 -6.30 6.32 0.55
CA ALA A 241 -6.00 6.11 1.96
C ALA A 241 -4.58 6.54 2.35
N ILE A 242 -3.58 6.20 1.52
CA ILE A 242 -2.18 6.66 1.70
C ILE A 242 -2.13 8.19 1.65
N LEU A 243 -2.79 8.80 0.67
CA LEU A 243 -2.80 10.25 0.53
C LEU A 243 -3.47 10.94 1.72
N ALA A 244 -4.60 10.43 2.20
CA ALA A 244 -5.24 10.96 3.39
C ALA A 244 -4.35 10.84 4.63
N ALA A 245 -3.70 9.68 4.81
CA ALA A 245 -2.82 9.43 5.95
C ALA A 245 -1.65 10.40 5.97
N ARG A 246 -1.08 10.70 4.81
CA ARG A 246 -0.07 11.75 4.66
C ARG A 246 -0.54 13.09 5.21
N HIS A 247 -1.72 13.54 4.83
CA HIS A 247 -2.25 14.85 5.22
C HIS A 247 -2.67 14.95 6.69
N GLN A 248 -2.80 13.82 7.38
CA GLN A 248 -3.09 13.79 8.82
C GLN A 248 -1.89 13.32 9.66
N GLY A 249 -0.70 13.19 9.06
CA GLY A 249 0.50 12.72 9.76
C GLY A 249 0.41 11.27 10.23
N VAL A 250 -0.53 10.46 9.73
CA VAL A 250 -0.71 9.07 10.18
C VAL A 250 0.34 8.18 9.51
N PRO A 251 1.21 7.49 10.28
CA PRO A 251 2.14 6.49 9.73
C PRO A 251 1.41 5.35 9.00
N VAL A 252 1.91 4.96 7.83
CA VAL A 252 1.34 3.89 6.99
C VAL A 252 2.29 2.71 6.85
N VAL A 253 1.75 1.50 6.95
CA VAL A 253 2.46 0.25 6.66
C VAL A 253 1.88 -0.37 5.38
N LEU A 254 2.71 -0.42 4.33
CA LEU A 254 2.37 -1.03 3.04
C LEU A 254 2.51 -2.55 3.13
N ASP A 255 1.52 -3.29 2.62
CA ASP A 255 1.53 -4.76 2.66
C ASP A 255 2.33 -5.39 1.52
N GLY A 256 1.66 -5.70 0.40
CA GLY A 256 2.20 -6.47 -0.70
C GLY A 256 2.36 -5.65 -1.98
N PHE A 257 2.63 -6.36 -3.07
CA PHE A 257 2.89 -5.79 -4.39
C PHE A 257 1.82 -4.81 -4.88
N ALA A 258 0.53 -5.15 -4.76
CA ALA A 258 -0.56 -4.29 -5.21
C ALA A 258 -0.67 -2.99 -4.39
N THR A 259 -0.54 -3.07 -3.06
CA THR A 259 -0.46 -1.89 -2.19
C THR A 259 0.73 -1.00 -2.57
N CYS A 260 1.89 -1.60 -2.84
CA CYS A 260 3.07 -0.85 -3.26
C CYS A 260 2.92 -0.24 -4.67
N ALA A 261 2.19 -0.89 -5.58
CA ALA A 261 1.85 -0.31 -6.88
C ALA A 261 0.92 0.91 -6.75
N ALA A 262 -0.03 0.88 -5.81
CA ALA A 262 -0.84 2.06 -5.48
C ALA A 262 0.02 3.20 -4.90
N ALA A 263 0.93 2.89 -3.97
CA ALA A 263 1.89 3.86 -3.43
C ALA A 263 2.81 4.45 -4.52
N ALA A 264 3.19 3.64 -5.51
CA ALA A 264 4.04 4.04 -6.62
C ALA A 264 3.40 5.14 -7.50
N VAL A 265 2.07 5.17 -7.61
CA VAL A 265 1.37 6.26 -8.32
C VAL A 265 1.64 7.60 -7.65
N LEU A 266 1.45 7.66 -6.32
CA LEU A 266 1.68 8.88 -5.54
C LEU A 266 3.15 9.29 -5.58
N HIS A 267 4.05 8.33 -5.35
CA HIS A 267 5.50 8.52 -5.38
C HIS A 267 5.99 9.07 -6.73
N ARG A 268 5.38 8.64 -7.84
CA ARG A 268 5.75 9.11 -9.19
C ARG A 268 5.31 10.53 -9.49
N ILE A 269 4.32 11.05 -8.77
CA ILE A 269 3.89 12.45 -8.86
C ILE A 269 4.77 13.30 -7.92
N ASN A 270 4.96 12.85 -6.69
CA ASN A 270 5.83 13.48 -5.69
C ASN A 270 6.51 12.39 -4.84
N PRO A 271 7.84 12.22 -4.93
CA PRO A 271 8.55 11.20 -4.16
C PRO A 271 8.30 11.27 -2.65
N ALA A 272 8.15 12.49 -2.10
CA ALA A 272 7.91 12.70 -0.67
C ALA A 272 6.51 12.28 -0.20
N ALA A 273 5.55 12.08 -1.13
CA ALA A 273 4.17 11.75 -0.80
C ALA A 273 4.03 10.44 0.01
N VAL A 274 5.06 9.59 -0.03
CA VAL A 274 5.09 8.30 0.68
C VAL A 274 6.15 8.25 1.81
N ASP A 275 6.71 9.37 2.27
CA ASP A 275 7.70 9.33 3.39
C ASP A 275 7.08 8.89 4.72
N HIS A 276 5.77 9.07 4.84
CA HIS A 276 4.96 8.56 5.95
C HIS A 276 4.63 7.06 5.80
N CYS A 277 5.15 6.39 4.78
CA CYS A 277 4.99 4.95 4.59
C CYS A 277 6.27 4.18 4.92
N VAL A 278 6.11 2.99 5.51
CA VAL A 278 7.10 1.92 5.58
C VAL A 278 6.55 0.66 4.93
N ALA A 279 7.42 -0.25 4.49
CA ALA A 279 7.00 -1.54 3.96
C ALA A 279 6.92 -2.57 5.08
N GLY A 280 5.76 -3.18 5.28
CA GLY A 280 5.54 -4.16 6.33
C GLY A 280 6.25 -5.48 6.05
N SER A 281 6.10 -6.00 4.83
CA SER A 281 6.80 -7.21 4.41
C SER A 281 7.25 -7.16 2.94
N VAL A 282 8.14 -8.08 2.57
CA VAL A 282 8.46 -8.37 1.17
C VAL A 282 8.02 -9.79 0.83
N THR A 283 7.54 -9.96 -0.40
CA THR A 283 7.20 -11.29 -0.92
C THR A 283 8.45 -11.94 -1.51
N PRO A 284 8.49 -13.27 -1.72
CA PRO A 284 9.62 -13.96 -2.39
C PRO A 284 9.89 -13.54 -3.85
N ARG A 285 9.23 -12.50 -4.35
CA ARG A 285 9.18 -12.12 -5.76
C ARG A 285 10.01 -10.88 -6.01
N ASP A 286 10.88 -10.95 -7.01
CA ASP A 286 11.75 -9.85 -7.42
C ASP A 286 10.97 -8.61 -7.84
N SER A 287 9.77 -8.77 -8.42
CA SER A 287 8.92 -7.65 -8.79
C SER A 287 8.48 -6.81 -7.59
N HIS A 288 8.20 -7.44 -6.44
CA HIS A 288 7.86 -6.70 -5.22
C HIS A 288 9.08 -5.97 -4.67
N ARG A 289 10.22 -6.65 -4.58
CA ARG A 289 11.48 -6.03 -4.15
C ARG A 289 11.85 -4.83 -5.04
N ALA A 290 11.69 -4.96 -6.34
CA ALA A 290 11.99 -3.90 -7.30
C ALA A 290 11.04 -2.68 -7.23
N ILE A 291 9.79 -2.83 -6.79
CA ILE A 291 8.95 -1.67 -6.45
C ILE A 291 9.42 -1.04 -5.15
N LEU A 292 9.69 -1.84 -4.11
CA LEU A 292 10.17 -1.35 -2.83
C LEU A 292 11.46 -0.54 -2.96
N ASP A 293 12.41 -1.00 -3.79
CA ASP A 293 13.64 -0.29 -4.09
C ASP A 293 13.37 1.07 -4.75
N ARG A 294 12.42 1.14 -5.68
CA ARG A 294 12.02 2.39 -6.34
C ARG A 294 11.30 3.36 -5.42
N LEU A 295 10.56 2.84 -4.44
CA LEU A 295 9.92 3.63 -3.38
C LEU A 295 10.91 4.03 -2.27
N GLY A 296 12.15 3.52 -2.29
CA GLY A 296 13.13 3.72 -1.22
C GLY A 296 12.70 3.09 0.11
N LYS A 297 11.98 1.96 0.09
CA LYS A 297 11.42 1.33 1.30
C LYS A 297 12.06 -0.02 1.58
N GLN A 298 12.76 -0.12 2.71
CA GLN A 298 13.24 -1.39 3.22
C GLN A 298 12.13 -2.13 3.99
N PRO A 299 11.76 -3.37 3.63
CA PRO A 299 10.70 -4.11 4.31
C PRO A 299 11.08 -4.42 5.75
N ILE A 300 10.12 -4.34 6.69
CA ILE A 300 10.33 -4.71 8.11
C ILE A 300 10.50 -6.23 8.23
N LEU A 301 9.72 -7.01 7.47
CA LEU A 301 9.70 -8.46 7.52
C LEU A 301 10.04 -9.09 6.16
N ASP A 302 10.86 -10.14 6.17
CA ASP A 302 11.06 -11.04 5.03
C ASP A 302 10.76 -12.48 5.49
N LEU A 303 9.47 -12.82 5.50
CA LEU A 303 8.95 -14.11 5.96
C LEU A 303 8.48 -15.00 4.80
N GLY A 304 8.78 -14.60 3.57
CA GLY A 304 8.30 -15.28 2.37
C GLY A 304 6.79 -15.27 2.19
N LEU A 305 6.09 -14.26 2.74
CA LEU A 305 4.63 -14.15 2.63
C LEU A 305 4.21 -13.83 1.19
N GLY A 306 3.13 -14.49 0.75
CA GLY A 306 2.56 -14.28 -0.59
C GLY A 306 1.03 -14.18 -0.60
N LEU A 307 0.40 -14.06 0.58
CA LEU A 307 -1.05 -14.06 0.79
C LEU A 307 -1.69 -12.88 0.05
N GLY A 308 -1.26 -11.66 0.36
CA GLY A 308 -1.85 -10.43 -0.16
C GLY A 308 -3.25 -10.22 0.40
N ASP A 309 -3.39 -9.31 1.35
CA ASP A 309 -4.66 -8.93 2.02
C ASP A 309 -4.46 -7.93 3.16
N GLY A 310 -3.23 -7.43 3.38
CA GLY A 310 -2.88 -6.66 4.57
C GLY A 310 -2.11 -7.46 5.62
N SER A 311 -1.99 -8.79 5.48
CA SER A 311 -1.37 -9.67 6.51
C SER A 311 0.07 -9.30 6.86
N GLY A 312 0.91 -8.99 5.88
CA GLY A 312 2.31 -8.61 6.10
C GLY A 312 2.44 -7.24 6.78
N ALA A 313 1.60 -6.28 6.40
CA ALA A 313 1.51 -4.99 7.08
C ALA A 313 1.00 -5.14 8.52
N ALA A 314 -0.06 -5.93 8.74
CA ALA A 314 -0.61 -6.19 10.06
C ALA A 314 0.38 -6.90 11.00
N LEU A 315 1.19 -7.84 10.48
CA LEU A 315 2.27 -8.46 11.25
C LEU A 315 3.33 -7.45 11.69
N ALA A 316 3.69 -6.51 10.81
CA ALA A 316 4.71 -5.51 11.09
C ALA A 316 4.32 -4.53 12.22
N ILE A 317 3.02 -4.39 12.53
CA ILE A 317 2.55 -3.64 13.72
C ILE A 317 3.20 -4.17 15.00
N ASN A 318 3.38 -5.49 15.14
CA ASN A 318 4.02 -6.06 16.32
C ASN A 318 5.49 -5.64 16.45
N VAL A 319 6.19 -5.50 15.32
CA VAL A 319 7.58 -5.01 15.30
C VAL A 319 7.62 -3.52 15.65
N LEU A 320 6.68 -2.73 15.13
CA LEU A 320 6.56 -1.31 15.50
C LEU A 320 6.26 -1.13 17.00
N ARG A 321 5.37 -1.96 17.56
CA ARG A 321 5.11 -1.98 19.01
C ARG A 321 6.38 -2.28 19.81
N ALA A 322 7.17 -3.27 19.37
CA ALA A 322 8.45 -3.58 20.01
C ALA A 322 9.45 -2.41 19.90
N ALA A 323 9.54 -1.77 18.73
CA ALA A 323 10.39 -0.59 18.53
C ALA A 323 10.03 0.54 19.51
N ILE A 324 8.74 0.82 19.64
CA ILE A 324 8.21 1.85 20.54
C ILE A 324 8.44 1.48 22.01
N ALA A 325 8.17 0.24 22.41
CA ALA A 325 8.43 -0.22 23.78
C ALA A 325 9.91 -0.12 24.14
N CYS A 326 10.81 -0.52 23.24
CA CYS A 326 12.25 -0.36 23.46
C CYS A 326 12.64 1.12 23.61
N HIS A 327 12.05 2.00 22.79
CA HIS A 327 12.33 3.43 22.81
C HIS A 327 11.79 4.13 24.08
N ASN A 328 10.60 3.74 24.53
CA ASN A 328 9.92 4.38 25.65
C ASN A 328 10.36 3.82 27.00
N ASP A 329 10.61 2.52 27.11
CA ASP A 329 10.65 1.81 28.40
C ASP A 329 12.03 1.25 28.79
N LEU A 330 13.01 1.21 27.87
CA LEU A 330 14.36 0.78 28.24
C LEU A 330 15.00 1.77 29.22
N GLY A 331 15.78 1.20 30.15
CA GLY A 331 16.53 1.97 31.13
C GLY A 331 17.50 2.93 30.46
N GLN A 332 17.60 4.13 31.02
CA GLN A 332 18.54 5.15 30.56
C GLN A 332 19.91 4.93 31.23
N ALA A 333 20.98 5.21 30.49
CA ALA A 333 22.34 5.18 31.04
C ALA A 333 22.43 6.21 32.17
N GLN A 334 22.94 5.78 33.34
CA GLN A 334 23.21 6.73 34.42
C GLN A 334 24.40 7.60 34.01
N PRO A 335 24.34 8.93 34.23
CA PRO A 335 25.52 9.77 34.07
C PRO A 335 26.63 9.26 35.01
N LEU A 336 27.82 9.05 34.44
CA LEU A 336 29.04 8.68 35.17
C LEU A 336 29.42 9.73 36.22
#